data_AF-W4GSE9-F1
#
_entry.id   AF-W4GSE9-F1
#
_cell.length_a   1.000
_cell.length_b   1.000
_cell.length_c   1.000
_cell.angle_alpha   90.00
_cell.angle_beta   90.00
_cell.angle_gamma   90.00
#
_symmetry.space_group_name_H-M   'P 1'
#
loop_
_entity.id
_entity.type
_entity.pdbx_description
1 polymer ?
#
loop_
_entity_poly.entity_id
_entity_poly.type
_entity_poly.pdbx_seq_one_letter_code
_entity_poly.pdbx_strand_id
1 'polypeptide(L)'
;MGRHDDALANLHKKHAEVQDIVNDMHGQLVVKDEEVRQRTHQISMQQEHMEQLKREWASDSQSLRHDIETYVALIRDKDDQILETRRQLGAANHENTISQETLRERKAFITSVLSEKEISFKFQLQEMLDADGRGKGCGRQEKLAIDQLEQVRMTSKYLDSYASDITKAIGELTREVRSIEEGQGTCEAMMLMLSSSKVQPDCVSTSSQKSLIQLLCDQVGALQCQTIDLGNKLQTSESHHQKLNDDIHTLQIRIHHMAGKLQEQQNLVAKYQESSLCGTQTIDAMQLSIATLVSQHDTERHAMQHQIEEMSMASLKAEECNQTEAEACRANLVDMENDLADKTARIGYLESRIRELEVAAAAELGCRQSNHRIANESPMPTSMPTSTHLPPVAPPSQAIASAPSKPSISPSNVIADEPPDAASLPIPHESVAAVVIPDVCLACREEPFGFMVRCQKCKQQFHAGCVRSKRQKTSRVGCYVFVCEPCEAT
;
A
#
# COMPACT_ATOMS: atom_id res chain seq x y z
N MET A 1 68.53 20.08 -120.83
CA MET A 1 67.99 20.81 -119.67
C MET A 1 66.73 20.16 -119.06
N GLY A 2 65.98 19.27 -119.73
CA GLY A 2 64.73 18.70 -119.17
C GLY A 2 64.82 17.57 -118.12
N ARG A 3 66.01 17.07 -117.74
CA ARG A 3 66.12 15.94 -116.77
C ARG A 3 66.09 16.36 -115.29
N HIS A 4 66.37 17.63 -115.00
CA HIS A 4 66.35 18.15 -113.62
C HIS A 4 64.94 18.59 -113.19
N ASP A 5 64.13 19.10 -114.12
CA ASP A 5 62.74 19.51 -113.85
C ASP A 5 61.84 18.30 -113.54
N ASP A 6 62.02 17.18 -114.25
CA ASP A 6 61.29 15.93 -113.99
C ASP A 6 61.67 15.29 -112.63
N ALA A 7 62.92 15.43 -112.20
CA ALA A 7 63.37 14.95 -110.89
C ALA A 7 62.78 15.78 -109.75
N LEU A 8 62.70 17.11 -109.92
CA LEU A 8 62.09 18.02 -108.96
C LEU A 8 60.57 17.80 -108.85
N ALA A 9 59.88 17.60 -109.98
CA ALA A 9 58.44 17.29 -109.97
C ALA A 9 58.13 15.96 -109.27
N ASN A 10 58.95 14.92 -109.50
CA ASN A 10 58.81 13.64 -108.79
C ASN A 10 59.08 13.78 -107.28
N LEU A 11 60.05 14.62 -106.88
CA LEU A 11 60.33 14.90 -105.48
C LEU A 11 59.16 15.63 -104.81
N HIS A 12 58.57 16.64 -105.45
CA HIS A 12 57.37 17.32 -104.93
C HIS A 12 56.18 16.37 -104.81
N LYS A 13 55.98 15.47 -105.77
CA LYS A 13 54.94 14.44 -105.68
C LYS A 13 55.19 13.50 -104.50
N LYS A 14 56.42 13.03 -104.30
CA LYS A 14 56.80 12.19 -103.15
C LYS A 14 56.66 12.92 -101.83
N HIS A 15 57.00 14.21 -101.78
CA HIS A 15 56.80 15.05 -100.61
C HIS A 15 55.32 15.22 -100.28
N ALA A 16 54.46 15.46 -101.27
CA ALA A 16 53.01 15.52 -101.09
C ALA A 16 52.44 14.18 -100.60
N GLU A 17 52.84 13.05 -101.21
CA GLU A 17 52.44 11.71 -100.75
C GLU A 17 52.85 11.45 -99.29
N VAL A 18 54.06 11.83 -98.89
CA VAL A 18 54.53 11.71 -97.50
C VAL A 18 53.75 12.66 -96.59
N GLN A 19 53.47 13.87 -97.03
CA GLN A 19 52.74 14.86 -96.24
C GLN A 19 51.27 14.43 -96.02
N ASP A 20 50.64 13.81 -97.00
CA ASP A 20 49.31 13.23 -96.87
C ASP A 20 49.31 12.08 -95.86
N ILE A 21 50.31 11.19 -95.89
CA ILE A 21 50.48 10.12 -94.90
C ILE A 21 50.70 10.69 -93.50
N VAL A 22 51.54 11.73 -93.36
CA VAL A 22 51.80 12.38 -92.06
C VAL A 22 50.53 13.06 -91.52
N ASN A 23 49.74 13.72 -92.38
CA ASN A 23 48.47 14.33 -92.00
C ASN A 23 47.44 13.27 -91.59
N ASP A 24 47.37 12.13 -92.29
CA ASP A 24 46.51 11.01 -91.92
C ASP A 24 46.92 10.39 -90.57
N MET A 25 48.22 10.15 -90.38
CA MET A 25 48.76 9.68 -89.09
C MET A 25 48.47 10.68 -87.96
N HIS A 26 48.58 11.98 -88.22
CA HIS A 26 48.24 13.01 -87.24
C HIS A 26 46.75 13.00 -86.89
N GLY A 27 45.87 12.89 -87.90
CA GLY A 27 44.43 12.73 -87.68
C GLY A 27 44.09 11.49 -86.86
N GLN A 28 44.69 10.35 -87.16
CA GLN A 28 44.51 9.12 -86.39
C GLN A 28 45.02 9.25 -84.94
N LEU A 29 46.16 9.93 -84.73
CA LEU A 29 46.69 10.19 -83.39
C LEU A 29 45.76 11.09 -82.57
N VAL A 30 45.20 12.15 -83.17
CA VAL A 30 44.23 13.04 -82.48
C VAL A 30 42.98 12.27 -82.06
N VAL A 31 42.43 11.41 -82.94
CA VAL A 31 41.28 10.56 -82.58
C VAL A 31 41.63 9.58 -81.47
N LYS A 32 42.82 8.97 -81.51
CA LYS A 32 43.27 8.04 -80.47
C LYS A 32 43.53 8.73 -79.13
N ASP A 33 44.07 9.94 -79.14
CA ASP A 33 44.28 10.74 -77.93
C ASP A 33 42.93 11.10 -77.28
N GLU A 34 41.95 11.51 -78.08
CA GLU A 34 40.60 11.78 -77.60
C GLU A 34 39.89 10.52 -77.08
N GLU A 35 40.04 9.36 -77.74
CA GLU A 35 39.55 8.07 -77.23
C GLU A 35 40.17 7.70 -75.88
N VAL A 36 41.49 7.91 -75.71
CA VAL A 36 42.19 7.65 -74.45
C VAL A 36 41.72 8.60 -73.36
N ARG A 37 41.54 9.89 -73.68
CA ARG A 37 41.01 10.90 -72.77
C ARG A 37 39.60 10.53 -72.28
N GLN A 38 38.72 10.14 -73.20
CA GLN A 38 37.36 9.70 -72.88
C GLN A 38 37.34 8.44 -72.01
N ARG A 39 38.15 7.42 -72.35
CA ARG A 39 38.27 6.20 -71.52
C ARG A 39 38.82 6.50 -70.14
N THR A 40 39.81 7.38 -70.04
CA THR A 40 40.41 7.78 -68.76
C THR A 40 39.37 8.48 -67.88
N HIS A 41 38.57 9.37 -68.47
CA HIS A 41 37.46 10.02 -67.77
C HIS A 41 36.40 9.01 -67.30
N GLN A 42 36.01 8.06 -68.15
CA GLN A 42 35.06 7.00 -67.80
C GLN A 42 35.57 6.12 -66.66
N ILE A 43 36.86 5.74 -66.68
CA ILE A 43 37.48 4.97 -65.59
C ILE A 43 37.50 5.78 -64.30
N SER A 44 37.82 7.07 -64.36
CA SER A 44 37.81 7.96 -63.19
C SER A 44 36.41 8.05 -62.56
N MET A 45 35.37 8.23 -63.38
CA MET A 45 33.98 8.26 -62.89
C MET A 45 33.56 6.94 -62.25
N GLN A 46 33.97 5.80 -62.84
CA GLN A 46 33.71 4.48 -62.27
C GLN A 46 34.46 4.27 -60.94
N GLN A 47 35.70 4.74 -60.84
CA GLN A 47 36.49 4.67 -59.60
C GLN A 47 35.84 5.50 -58.50
N GLU A 48 35.44 6.73 -58.78
CA GLU A 48 34.77 7.62 -57.82
C GLU A 48 33.44 7.01 -57.33
N HIS A 49 32.64 6.46 -58.24
CA HIS A 49 31.41 5.75 -57.90
C HIS A 49 31.67 4.52 -57.00
N MET A 50 32.69 3.72 -57.32
CA MET A 50 33.09 2.57 -56.49
C MET A 50 33.60 3.00 -55.10
N GLU A 51 34.31 4.12 -55.00
CA GLU A 51 34.75 4.68 -53.72
C GLU A 51 33.59 5.22 -52.89
N GLN A 52 32.59 5.83 -53.53
CA GLN A 52 31.36 6.23 -52.87
C GLN A 52 30.62 5.02 -52.30
N LEU A 53 30.38 3.98 -53.10
CA LEU A 53 29.73 2.75 -52.63
C LEU A 53 30.49 2.08 -51.49
N LYS A 54 31.83 2.09 -51.52
CA LYS A 54 32.65 1.59 -50.40
C LYS A 54 32.44 2.39 -49.12
N ARG A 55 32.33 3.73 -49.21
CA ARG A 55 32.07 4.60 -48.06
C ARG A 55 30.68 4.37 -47.49
N GLU A 56 29.67 4.28 -48.34
CA GLU A 56 28.28 3.98 -47.95
C GLU A 56 28.21 2.61 -47.24
N TRP A 57 28.77 1.56 -47.85
CA TRP A 57 28.79 0.23 -47.25
C TRP A 57 29.56 0.18 -45.91
N ALA A 58 30.66 0.93 -45.78
CA ALA A 58 31.40 1.01 -44.53
C ALA A 58 30.58 1.69 -43.43
N SER A 59 29.86 2.77 -43.77
CA SER A 59 28.93 3.47 -42.87
C SER A 59 27.80 2.54 -42.42
N ASP A 60 27.13 1.87 -43.35
CA ASP A 60 26.04 0.94 -43.05
C ASP A 60 26.53 -0.23 -42.18
N SER A 61 27.70 -0.78 -42.50
CA SER A 61 28.33 -1.84 -41.70
C SER A 61 28.68 -1.39 -40.29
N GLN A 62 29.05 -0.12 -40.11
CA GLN A 62 29.31 0.45 -38.79
C GLN A 62 28.01 0.67 -38.01
N SER A 63 26.96 1.19 -38.65
CA SER A 63 25.64 1.34 -38.06
C SER A 63 25.10 0.00 -37.58
N LEU A 64 25.14 -1.03 -38.43
CA LEU A 64 24.68 -2.38 -38.08
C LEU A 64 25.47 -2.98 -36.91
N ARG A 65 26.78 -2.75 -36.84
CA ARG A 65 27.59 -3.19 -35.68
C ARG A 65 27.15 -2.52 -34.40
N HIS A 66 26.89 -1.21 -34.43
CA HIS A 66 26.40 -0.46 -33.28
C HIS A 66 25.02 -0.94 -32.83
N ASP A 67 24.12 -1.21 -33.77
CA ASP A 67 22.79 -1.77 -33.46
C ASP A 67 22.92 -3.16 -32.81
N ILE A 68 23.78 -4.03 -33.34
CA ILE A 68 24.05 -5.36 -32.77
C ILE A 68 24.58 -5.24 -31.33
N GLU A 69 25.54 -4.35 -31.08
CA GLU A 69 26.09 -4.11 -29.73
C GLU A 69 25.01 -3.63 -28.76
N THR A 70 24.13 -2.73 -29.22
CA THR A 70 23.00 -2.21 -28.45
C THR A 70 22.01 -3.32 -28.10
N TYR A 71 21.63 -4.17 -29.08
CA TYR A 71 20.75 -5.31 -28.83
C TYR A 71 21.37 -6.35 -27.91
N VAL A 72 22.69 -6.61 -28.01
CA VAL A 72 23.39 -7.53 -27.10
C VAL A 72 23.37 -6.99 -25.67
N ALA A 73 23.58 -5.68 -25.48
CA ALA A 73 23.49 -5.06 -24.17
C ALA A 73 22.06 -5.16 -23.59
N LEU A 74 21.04 -4.91 -24.42
CA LEU A 74 19.64 -5.04 -24.03
C LEU A 74 19.28 -6.48 -23.65
N ILE A 75 19.73 -7.48 -24.41
CA ILE A 75 19.49 -8.89 -24.11
C ILE A 75 20.11 -9.26 -22.75
N ARG A 76 21.34 -8.81 -22.47
CA ARG A 76 21.99 -9.05 -21.17
C ARG A 76 21.22 -8.44 -20.00
N ASP A 77 20.78 -7.19 -20.13
CA ASP A 77 19.94 -6.53 -19.12
C ASP A 77 18.63 -7.30 -18.87
N LYS A 78 18.00 -7.80 -19.94
CA LYS A 78 16.78 -8.62 -19.83
C LYS A 78 17.05 -9.97 -19.17
N ASP A 79 18.17 -10.62 -19.47
CA ASP A 79 18.58 -11.86 -18.82
C ASP A 79 18.84 -11.65 -17.32
N ASP A 80 19.49 -10.56 -16.94
CA ASP A 80 19.72 -10.19 -15.54
C ASP A 80 18.39 -9.94 -14.80
N GLN A 81 17.44 -9.23 -15.43
CA GLN A 81 16.08 -9.04 -14.90
C GLN A 81 15.33 -10.36 -14.71
N ILE A 82 15.46 -11.30 -15.66
CA ILE A 82 14.85 -12.64 -15.56
C ILE A 82 15.44 -13.42 -14.39
N LEU A 83 16.77 -13.37 -14.21
CA LEU A 83 17.46 -14.05 -13.11
C LEU A 83 17.04 -13.47 -11.75
N GLU A 84 16.92 -12.15 -11.64
CA GLU A 84 16.45 -11.49 -10.43
C GLU A 84 15.01 -11.88 -10.09
N THR A 85 14.12 -11.84 -11.09
CA THR A 85 12.71 -12.24 -10.93
C THR A 85 12.59 -13.70 -10.50
N ARG A 86 13.42 -14.60 -11.04
CA ARG A 86 13.46 -16.01 -10.61
C ARG A 86 13.93 -16.16 -9.17
N ARG A 87 14.90 -15.36 -8.72
CA ARG A 87 15.36 -15.38 -7.33
C ARG A 87 14.26 -14.93 -6.38
N GLN A 88 13.55 -13.85 -6.71
CA GLN A 88 12.41 -13.34 -5.94
C GLN A 88 11.28 -14.37 -5.85
N LEU A 89 10.96 -15.03 -6.97
CA LEU A 89 9.97 -16.11 -7.00
C LEU A 89 10.38 -17.29 -6.11
N GLY A 90 11.67 -17.65 -6.12
CA GLY A 90 12.23 -18.68 -5.24
C GLY A 90 12.08 -18.34 -3.76
N ALA A 91 12.39 -17.09 -3.37
CA ALA A 91 12.21 -16.60 -2.01
C ALA A 91 10.72 -16.62 -1.58
N ALA A 92 9.83 -16.12 -2.43
CA ALA A 92 8.39 -16.12 -2.16
C ALA A 92 7.82 -17.54 -2.00
N ASN A 93 8.27 -18.50 -2.82
CA ASN A 93 7.88 -19.90 -2.68
C ASN A 93 8.36 -20.52 -1.37
N HIS A 94 9.57 -20.15 -0.92
CA HIS A 94 10.09 -20.60 0.36
C HIS A 94 9.28 -20.03 1.54
N GLU A 95 8.97 -18.73 1.53
CA GLU A 95 8.11 -18.09 2.53
C GLU A 95 6.70 -18.70 2.58
N ASN A 96 6.12 -19.01 1.41
CA ASN A 96 4.83 -19.70 1.33
C ASN A 96 4.91 -21.10 1.95
N THR A 97 6.01 -21.83 1.72
CA THR A 97 6.21 -23.17 2.31
C THR A 97 6.27 -23.09 3.83
N ILE A 98 7.05 -22.15 4.38
CA ILE A 98 7.13 -21.90 5.83
C ILE A 98 5.74 -21.54 6.37
N SER A 99 5.01 -20.64 5.70
CA SER A 99 3.68 -20.20 6.12
C SER A 99 2.68 -21.36 6.15
N GLN A 100 2.71 -22.25 5.16
CA GLN A 100 1.87 -23.46 5.14
C GLN A 100 2.21 -24.42 6.27
N GLU A 101 3.50 -24.56 6.62
CA GLU A 101 3.94 -25.38 7.73
C GLU A 101 3.49 -24.81 9.08
N THR A 102 3.69 -23.52 9.32
CA THR A 102 3.17 -22.84 10.51
C THR A 102 1.65 -22.96 10.61
N LEU A 103 0.93 -22.87 9.49
CA LEU A 103 -0.52 -23.03 9.48
C LEU A 103 -0.94 -24.46 9.81
N ARG A 104 -0.18 -25.47 9.36
CA ARG A 104 -0.38 -26.88 9.72
C ARG A 104 -0.15 -27.11 11.21
N GLU A 105 0.92 -26.57 11.77
CA GLU A 105 1.24 -26.64 13.20
C GLU A 105 0.16 -25.97 14.05
N ARG A 106 -0.28 -24.76 13.67
CA ARG A 106 -1.38 -24.06 14.35
C ARG A 106 -2.68 -24.85 14.32
N LYS A 107 -3.01 -25.47 13.18
CA LYS A 107 -4.18 -26.36 13.09
C LYS A 107 -4.05 -27.56 14.03
N ALA A 108 -2.90 -28.23 14.04
CA ALA A 108 -2.66 -29.36 14.93
C ALA A 108 -2.77 -28.96 16.41
N PHE A 109 -2.21 -27.80 16.79
CA PHE A 109 -2.32 -27.26 18.13
C PHE A 109 -3.78 -26.98 18.53
N ILE A 110 -4.55 -26.31 17.68
CA ILE A 110 -5.98 -26.04 17.93
C ILE A 110 -6.75 -27.34 18.10
N THR A 111 -6.52 -28.33 17.24
CA THR A 111 -7.15 -29.65 17.35
C THR A 111 -6.81 -30.32 18.67
N SER A 112 -5.54 -30.25 19.11
CA SER A 112 -5.11 -30.79 20.41
C SER A 112 -5.85 -30.12 21.57
N VAL A 113 -5.86 -28.79 21.63
CA VAL A 113 -6.53 -28.03 22.70
C VAL A 113 -8.04 -28.31 22.72
N LEU A 114 -8.68 -28.39 21.56
CA LEU A 114 -10.10 -28.74 21.48
C LEU A 114 -10.37 -30.16 21.99
N SER A 115 -9.51 -31.12 21.66
CA SER A 115 -9.63 -32.49 22.16
C SER A 115 -9.42 -32.58 23.68
N GLU A 116 -8.45 -31.85 24.24
CA GLU A 116 -8.22 -31.77 25.68
C GLU A 116 -9.41 -31.14 26.43
N LYS A 117 -10.01 -30.09 25.84
CA LYS A 117 -11.23 -29.47 26.38
C LYS A 117 -12.42 -30.42 26.30
N GLU A 118 -12.58 -31.17 25.21
CA GLU A 118 -13.63 -32.16 25.08
C GLU A 118 -13.48 -33.27 26.14
N ILE A 119 -12.26 -33.76 26.36
CA ILE A 119 -11.96 -34.76 27.40
C ILE A 119 -12.28 -34.20 28.79
N SER A 120 -11.81 -32.98 29.10
CA SER A 120 -12.08 -32.32 30.38
C SER A 120 -13.58 -32.11 30.60
N PHE A 121 -14.31 -31.70 29.56
CA PHE A 121 -15.76 -31.53 29.63
C PHE A 121 -16.48 -32.85 29.89
N LYS A 122 -16.10 -33.93 29.19
CA LYS A 122 -16.63 -35.28 29.45
C LYS A 122 -16.37 -35.73 30.89
N PHE A 123 -15.19 -35.46 31.41
CA PHE A 123 -14.83 -35.78 32.80
C PHE A 123 -15.70 -35.00 33.81
N GLN A 124 -15.82 -33.67 33.64
CA GLN A 124 -16.67 -32.84 34.49
C GLN A 124 -18.16 -33.23 34.41
N LEU A 125 -18.64 -33.59 33.22
CA LEU A 125 -20.01 -34.06 33.04
C LEU A 125 -20.25 -35.39 33.76
N GLN A 126 -19.30 -36.33 33.68
CA GLN A 126 -19.37 -37.59 34.41
C GLN A 126 -19.35 -37.35 35.93
N GLU A 127 -18.50 -36.46 36.42
CA GLU A 127 -18.41 -36.11 37.84
C GLU A 127 -19.71 -35.48 38.36
N MET A 128 -20.35 -34.59 37.58
CA MET A 128 -21.68 -34.06 37.91
C MET A 128 -22.76 -35.15 37.95
N LEU A 129 -22.77 -36.06 36.98
CA LEU A 129 -23.73 -37.17 36.96
C LEU A 129 -23.54 -38.10 38.16
N ASP A 130 -22.30 -38.38 38.55
CA ASP A 130 -21.99 -39.18 39.73
C ASP A 130 -22.34 -38.46 41.04
N ALA A 131 -22.17 -37.13 41.10
CA ALA A 131 -22.55 -36.31 42.24
C ALA A 131 -24.08 -36.25 42.41
N ASP A 132 -24.83 -36.12 41.31
CA ASP A 132 -26.31 -36.14 41.33
C ASP A 132 -26.86 -37.53 41.72
N GLY A 133 -26.16 -38.61 41.30
CA GLY A 133 -26.41 -39.97 41.78
C GLY A 133 -26.22 -40.12 43.30
N ARG A 134 -25.18 -39.49 43.87
CA ARG A 134 -24.90 -39.49 45.32
C ARG A 134 -25.86 -38.61 46.12
N GLY A 135 -26.34 -37.49 45.57
CA GLY A 135 -27.33 -36.62 46.19
C GLY A 135 -28.66 -37.33 46.51
N LYS A 136 -29.07 -38.29 45.67
CA LYS A 136 -30.24 -39.15 45.93
C LYS A 136 -30.07 -40.09 47.11
N GLY A 137 -28.83 -40.45 47.48
CA GLY A 137 -28.53 -41.24 48.67
C GLY A 137 -28.70 -40.44 49.96
N CYS A 138 -28.29 -39.17 49.95
CA CYS A 138 -28.40 -38.27 51.09
C CYS A 138 -29.86 -38.01 51.49
N GLY A 139 -30.76 -37.78 50.51
CA GLY A 139 -32.19 -37.59 50.77
C GLY A 139 -32.90 -38.82 51.37
N ARG A 140 -32.43 -40.05 51.09
CA ARG A 140 -32.95 -41.26 51.76
C ARG A 140 -32.49 -41.35 53.20
N GLN A 141 -31.25 -40.96 53.48
CA GLN A 141 -30.67 -41.00 54.82
C GLN A 141 -31.27 -39.92 55.73
N GLU A 142 -31.53 -38.74 55.19
CA GLU A 142 -32.25 -37.66 55.89
C GLU A 142 -33.68 -38.07 56.23
N LYS A 143 -34.42 -38.67 55.29
CA LYS A 143 -35.77 -39.18 55.55
C LYS A 143 -35.78 -40.25 56.64
N LEU A 144 -34.84 -41.19 56.61
CA LEU A 144 -34.71 -42.22 57.64
C LEU A 144 -34.42 -41.62 59.03
N ALA A 145 -33.55 -40.60 59.10
CA ALA A 145 -33.24 -39.90 60.34
C ALA A 145 -34.44 -39.13 60.90
N ILE A 146 -35.24 -38.50 60.03
CA ILE A 146 -36.49 -37.82 60.42
C ILE A 146 -37.51 -38.84 60.95
N ASP A 147 -37.70 -39.97 60.25
CA ASP A 147 -38.61 -41.03 60.70
C ASP A 147 -38.19 -41.61 62.06
N GLN A 148 -36.89 -41.78 62.29
CA GLN A 148 -36.34 -42.21 63.59
C GLN A 148 -36.56 -41.17 64.70
N LEU A 149 -36.38 -39.88 64.41
CA LEU A 149 -36.64 -38.80 65.36
C LEU A 149 -38.12 -38.71 65.75
N GLU A 150 -39.03 -38.89 64.78
CA GLU A 150 -40.47 -38.91 65.05
C GLU A 150 -40.86 -40.14 65.89
N GLN A 151 -40.23 -41.30 65.65
CA GLN A 151 -40.42 -42.49 66.47
C GLN A 151 -39.96 -42.27 67.93
N VAL A 152 -38.79 -41.64 68.13
CA VAL A 152 -38.30 -41.27 69.47
C VAL A 152 -39.27 -40.29 70.15
N ARG A 153 -39.76 -39.29 69.42
CA ARG A 153 -40.74 -38.32 69.93
C ARG A 153 -42.03 -38.99 70.39
N MET A 154 -42.56 -39.94 69.61
CA MET A 154 -43.75 -40.69 69.98
C MET A 154 -43.51 -41.58 71.20
N THR A 155 -42.35 -42.21 71.29
CA THR A 155 -41.96 -43.04 72.44
C THR A 155 -41.82 -42.21 73.72
N SER A 156 -41.27 -40.99 73.62
CA SER A 156 -41.20 -40.03 74.73
C SER A 156 -42.59 -39.70 75.30
N LYS A 157 -43.58 -39.44 74.43
CA LYS A 157 -44.97 -39.18 74.89
C LYS A 157 -45.56 -40.36 75.65
N TYR A 158 -45.26 -41.59 75.24
CA TYR A 158 -45.68 -42.80 75.97
C TYR A 158 -45.01 -42.89 77.33
N LEU A 159 -43.71 -42.58 77.42
CA LEU A 159 -42.98 -42.56 78.69
C LEU A 159 -43.49 -41.46 79.62
N ASP A 160 -43.86 -40.29 79.10
CA ASP A 160 -44.46 -39.21 79.90
C ASP A 160 -45.82 -39.61 80.48
N SER A 161 -46.66 -40.29 79.69
CA SER A 161 -47.93 -40.86 80.18
C SER A 161 -47.68 -41.90 81.27
N TYR A 162 -46.70 -42.79 81.05
CA TYR A 162 -46.34 -43.82 82.02
C TYR A 162 -45.79 -43.23 83.32
N ALA A 163 -44.95 -42.19 83.24
CA ALA A 163 -44.43 -41.46 84.39
C ALA A 163 -45.55 -40.74 85.16
N SER A 164 -46.54 -40.17 84.45
CA SER A 164 -47.76 -39.61 85.05
C SER A 164 -48.55 -40.67 85.81
N ASP A 165 -48.73 -41.85 85.23
CA ASP A 165 -49.47 -42.95 85.86
C ASP A 165 -48.73 -43.51 87.09
N ILE A 166 -47.40 -43.64 87.03
CA ILE A 166 -46.56 -43.95 88.19
C ILE A 166 -46.71 -42.87 89.26
N THR A 167 -46.70 -41.59 88.89
CA THR A 167 -46.84 -40.49 89.85
C THR A 167 -48.20 -40.52 90.54
N LYS A 168 -49.28 -40.87 89.83
CA LYS A 168 -50.60 -41.10 90.42
C LYS A 168 -50.60 -42.27 91.38
N ALA A 169 -50.03 -43.41 90.98
CA ALA A 169 -49.94 -44.60 91.83
C ALA A 169 -49.13 -44.33 93.11
N ILE A 170 -47.99 -43.62 92.99
CA ILE A 170 -47.21 -43.15 94.15
C ILE A 170 -48.06 -42.22 95.02
N GLY A 171 -48.82 -41.30 94.43
CA GLY A 171 -49.71 -40.40 95.15
C GLY A 171 -50.82 -41.12 95.92
N GLU A 172 -51.37 -42.20 95.35
CA GLU A 172 -52.35 -43.07 96.00
C GLU A 172 -51.73 -43.87 97.14
N LEU A 173 -50.58 -44.52 96.90
CA LEU A 173 -49.81 -45.22 97.93
C LEU A 173 -49.42 -44.29 99.08
N THR A 174 -48.99 -43.07 98.79
CA THR A 174 -48.64 -42.07 99.82
C THR A 174 -49.86 -41.65 100.64
N ARG A 175 -51.06 -41.70 100.05
CA ARG A 175 -52.33 -41.40 100.74
C ARG A 175 -52.75 -42.57 101.61
N GLU A 176 -52.58 -43.80 101.14
CA GLU A 176 -52.82 -45.02 101.92
C GLU A 176 -51.85 -45.15 103.09
N VAL A 177 -50.55 -44.90 102.86
CA VAL A 177 -49.55 -44.89 103.93
C VAL A 177 -49.90 -43.84 104.98
N ARG A 178 -50.29 -42.63 104.60
CA ARG A 178 -50.77 -41.61 105.56
C ARG A 178 -52.03 -42.04 106.31
N SER A 179 -52.98 -42.69 105.64
CA SER A 179 -54.18 -43.25 106.28
C SER A 179 -53.82 -44.35 107.30
N ILE A 180 -52.83 -45.19 106.98
CA ILE A 180 -52.30 -46.21 107.89
C ILE A 180 -51.53 -45.57 109.04
N GLU A 181 -50.74 -44.52 108.80
CA GLU A 181 -50.03 -43.74 109.83
C GLU A 181 -51.02 -43.03 110.75
N GLU A 182 -52.11 -42.46 110.24
CA GLU A 182 -53.20 -41.87 111.03
C GLU A 182 -53.94 -42.95 111.84
N GLY A 183 -54.23 -44.11 111.23
CA GLY A 183 -54.78 -45.29 111.91
C GLY A 183 -53.84 -45.83 113.01
N GLN A 184 -52.54 -45.86 112.75
CA GLN A 184 -51.50 -46.18 113.73
C GLN A 184 -51.42 -45.12 114.81
N GLY A 185 -51.52 -43.82 114.52
CA GLY A 185 -51.59 -42.76 115.51
C GLY A 185 -52.77 -42.92 116.46
N THR A 186 -53.90 -43.42 115.96
CA THR A 186 -55.07 -43.80 116.78
C THR A 186 -54.80 -45.03 117.67
N CYS A 187 -54.07 -46.03 117.17
CA CYS A 187 -53.65 -47.21 117.91
C CYS A 187 -52.53 -46.92 118.93
N GLU A 188 -51.58 -46.05 118.57
CA GLU A 188 -50.50 -45.56 119.41
C GLU A 188 -51.03 -44.63 120.49
N ALA A 189 -52.03 -43.79 120.21
CA ALA A 189 -52.75 -43.03 121.25
C ALA A 189 -53.46 -43.95 122.26
N MET A 190 -53.92 -45.13 121.81
CA MET A 190 -54.44 -46.20 122.69
C MET A 190 -53.34 -46.90 123.49
N MET A 191 -52.17 -47.14 122.90
CA MET A 191 -51.03 -47.81 123.55
C MET A 191 -50.22 -46.87 124.49
N LEU A 192 -50.19 -45.56 124.21
CA LEU A 192 -49.56 -44.52 125.03
C LEU A 192 -50.38 -44.16 126.29
N MET A 193 -51.63 -44.61 126.39
CA MET A 193 -52.37 -44.68 127.66
C MET A 193 -51.90 -45.83 128.58
N LEU A 194 -51.02 -46.73 128.11
CA LEU A 194 -50.63 -47.95 128.82
C LEU A 194 -49.13 -48.19 128.98
N SER A 195 -48.24 -47.31 128.51
CA SER A 195 -46.80 -47.54 128.76
C SER A 195 -45.94 -46.28 128.68
N SER A 196 -45.48 -45.85 129.85
CA SER A 196 -44.47 -44.82 130.05
C SER A 196 -43.05 -45.40 130.01
N SER A 197 -42.13 -44.60 129.44
CA SER A 197 -40.69 -44.47 129.72
C SER A 197 -39.69 -44.98 128.67
N LYS A 198 -39.05 -43.97 128.06
CA LYS A 198 -37.64 -43.78 127.67
C LYS A 198 -36.70 -45.00 127.61
N VAL A 199 -35.87 -45.04 126.56
CA VAL A 199 -34.42 -44.70 126.61
C VAL A 199 -33.82 -44.78 125.18
N GLN A 200 -32.99 -43.79 124.86
CA GLN A 200 -32.17 -43.65 123.66
C GLN A 200 -30.78 -44.26 123.93
N PRO A 201 -30.03 -44.71 122.91
CA PRO A 201 -28.68 -44.16 122.82
C PRO A 201 -28.24 -43.81 121.39
N ASP A 202 -27.37 -42.80 121.37
CA ASP A 202 -26.76 -42.12 120.25
C ASP A 202 -26.09 -43.05 119.23
N CYS A 203 -26.47 -42.86 117.96
CA CYS A 203 -25.58 -43.08 116.84
C CYS A 203 -25.57 -41.79 115.98
N VAL A 204 -24.41 -41.45 115.45
CA VAL A 204 -24.14 -40.29 114.60
C VAL A 204 -25.29 -40.08 113.61
N SER A 205 -25.91 -38.90 113.63
CA SER A 205 -27.20 -38.64 112.98
C SER A 205 -27.19 -39.05 111.49
N THR A 206 -27.96 -40.08 111.13
CA THR A 206 -28.22 -40.48 109.75
C THR A 206 -28.73 -39.34 108.86
N SER A 207 -29.22 -38.24 109.44
CA SER A 207 -29.64 -37.03 108.74
C SER A 207 -28.47 -36.20 108.18
N SER A 208 -27.36 -36.06 108.91
CA SER A 208 -26.20 -35.27 108.44
C SER A 208 -25.45 -35.98 107.32
N GLN A 209 -25.38 -37.31 107.38
CA GLN A 209 -24.77 -38.13 106.31
C GLN A 209 -25.63 -38.12 105.03
N LYS A 210 -26.96 -38.16 105.14
CA LYS A 210 -27.88 -37.98 104.00
C LYS A 210 -27.78 -36.60 103.37
N SER A 211 -27.65 -35.54 104.18
CA SER A 211 -27.48 -34.17 103.70
C SER A 211 -26.19 -33.99 102.89
N LEU A 212 -25.08 -34.56 103.35
CA LEU A 212 -23.80 -34.51 102.63
C LEU A 212 -23.87 -35.27 101.30
N ILE A 213 -24.49 -36.44 101.28
CA ILE A 213 -24.68 -37.24 100.05
C ILE A 213 -25.56 -36.48 99.05
N GLN A 214 -26.66 -35.86 99.51
CA GLN A 214 -27.52 -35.05 98.63
C GLN A 214 -26.76 -33.87 98.02
N LEU A 215 -25.96 -33.15 98.83
CA LEU A 215 -25.15 -32.03 98.35
C LEU A 215 -24.13 -32.49 97.28
N LEU A 216 -23.49 -33.64 97.48
CA LEU A 216 -22.57 -34.23 96.50
C LEU A 216 -23.31 -34.66 95.22
N CYS A 217 -24.50 -35.23 95.33
CA CYS A 217 -25.34 -35.58 94.17
C CYS A 217 -25.75 -34.33 93.37
N ASP A 218 -26.17 -33.26 94.05
CA ASP A 218 -26.54 -32.00 93.40
C ASP A 218 -25.32 -31.36 92.71
N GLN A 219 -24.14 -31.43 93.33
CA GLN A 219 -22.89 -30.91 92.79
C GLN A 219 -22.41 -31.71 91.57
N VAL A 220 -22.54 -33.04 91.59
CA VAL A 220 -22.27 -33.91 90.43
C VAL A 220 -23.28 -33.63 89.31
N GLY A 221 -24.56 -33.42 89.63
CA GLY A 221 -25.59 -33.05 88.66
C GLY A 221 -25.28 -31.72 87.97
N ALA A 222 -24.89 -30.69 88.73
CA ALA A 222 -24.50 -29.40 88.18
C ALA A 222 -23.27 -29.50 87.26
N LEU A 223 -22.26 -30.29 87.66
CA LEU A 223 -21.07 -30.56 86.83
C LEU A 223 -21.42 -31.34 85.55
N GLN A 224 -22.33 -32.30 85.61
CA GLN A 224 -22.82 -33.01 84.43
C GLN A 224 -23.55 -32.07 83.47
N CYS A 225 -24.44 -31.21 83.96
CA CYS A 225 -25.11 -30.21 83.13
C CYS A 225 -24.10 -29.26 82.46
N GLN A 226 -23.10 -28.80 83.21
CA GLN A 226 -22.04 -27.92 82.67
C GLN A 226 -21.19 -28.63 81.61
N THR A 227 -20.91 -29.93 81.80
CA THR A 227 -20.17 -30.75 80.84
C THR A 227 -20.96 -30.93 79.54
N ILE A 228 -22.27 -31.18 79.63
CA ILE A 228 -23.15 -31.27 78.46
C ILE A 228 -23.19 -29.93 77.72
N ASP A 229 -23.31 -28.82 78.44
CA ASP A 229 -23.40 -27.49 77.83
C ASP A 229 -22.09 -27.07 77.13
N LEU A 230 -20.94 -27.41 77.72
CA LEU A 230 -19.62 -27.25 77.08
C LEU A 230 -19.46 -28.18 75.88
N GLY A 231 -19.93 -29.43 75.94
CA GLY A 231 -19.94 -30.35 74.82
C GLY A 231 -20.73 -29.82 73.63
N ASN A 232 -21.92 -29.28 73.87
CA ASN A 232 -22.76 -28.66 72.83
C ASN A 232 -22.07 -27.45 72.19
N LYS A 233 -21.44 -26.59 73.01
CA LYS A 233 -20.66 -25.43 72.54
C LYS A 233 -19.45 -25.86 71.69
N LEU A 234 -18.74 -26.91 72.11
CA LEU A 234 -17.61 -27.46 71.37
C LEU A 234 -18.06 -28.00 70.01
N GLN A 235 -19.12 -28.81 69.98
CA GLN A 235 -19.66 -29.38 68.74
C GLN A 235 -20.13 -28.27 67.77
N THR A 236 -20.76 -27.22 68.31
CA THR A 236 -21.17 -26.05 67.51
C THR A 236 -19.93 -25.36 66.93
N SER A 237 -18.91 -25.11 67.75
CA SER A 237 -17.65 -24.50 67.31
C SER A 237 -16.93 -25.33 66.24
N GLU A 238 -16.88 -26.67 66.38
CA GLU A 238 -16.30 -27.58 65.41
C GLU A 238 -17.05 -27.53 64.07
N SER A 239 -18.39 -27.53 64.11
CA SER A 239 -19.22 -27.38 62.90
C SER A 239 -18.96 -26.04 62.19
N HIS A 240 -18.86 -24.95 62.94
CA HIS A 240 -18.50 -23.64 62.39
C HIS A 240 -17.10 -23.64 61.78
N HIS A 241 -16.13 -24.29 62.42
CA HIS A 241 -14.76 -24.38 61.92
C HIS A 241 -14.68 -25.19 60.62
N GLN A 242 -15.39 -26.32 60.55
CA GLN A 242 -15.46 -27.13 59.34
C GLN A 242 -16.07 -26.34 58.18
N LYS A 243 -17.19 -25.63 58.43
CA LYS A 243 -17.83 -24.79 57.42
C LYS A 243 -16.89 -23.69 56.90
N LEU A 244 -16.15 -23.05 57.81
CA LEU A 244 -15.18 -22.02 57.43
C LEU A 244 -14.04 -22.59 56.58
N ASN A 245 -13.61 -23.82 56.87
CA ASN A 245 -12.57 -24.51 56.12
C ASN A 245 -13.04 -24.86 54.69
N ASP A 246 -14.29 -25.32 54.55
CA ASP A 246 -14.91 -25.61 53.26
C ASP A 246 -15.06 -24.31 52.42
N ASP A 247 -15.44 -23.20 53.05
CA ASP A 247 -15.52 -21.88 52.42
C ASP A 247 -14.14 -21.39 51.96
N ILE A 248 -13.10 -21.54 52.80
CA ILE A 248 -11.72 -21.20 52.45
C ILE A 248 -11.26 -22.02 51.24
N HIS A 249 -11.53 -23.32 51.22
CA HIS A 249 -11.10 -24.18 50.13
C HIS A 249 -11.80 -23.79 48.81
N THR A 250 -13.09 -23.50 48.87
CA THR A 250 -13.87 -23.00 47.73
C THR A 250 -13.32 -21.67 47.21
N LEU A 251 -12.94 -20.75 48.11
CA LEU A 251 -12.33 -19.48 47.74
C LEU A 251 -10.95 -19.67 47.10
N GLN A 252 -10.12 -20.57 47.61
CA GLN A 252 -8.81 -20.90 47.02
C GLN A 252 -8.94 -21.41 45.58
N ILE A 253 -9.91 -22.32 45.34
CA ILE A 253 -10.19 -22.82 43.98
C ILE A 253 -10.61 -21.66 43.06
N ARG A 254 -11.48 -20.76 43.53
CA ARG A 254 -11.89 -19.58 42.75
C ARG A 254 -10.73 -18.64 42.43
N ILE A 255 -9.86 -18.37 43.41
CA ILE A 255 -8.68 -17.52 43.21
C ILE A 255 -7.76 -18.13 42.15
N HIS A 256 -7.50 -19.44 42.23
CA HIS A 256 -6.65 -20.13 41.28
C HIS A 256 -7.24 -20.10 39.85
N HIS A 257 -8.56 -20.31 39.73
CA HIS A 257 -9.27 -20.18 38.45
C HIS A 257 -9.19 -18.77 37.86
N MET A 258 -9.37 -17.72 38.68
CA MET A 258 -9.26 -16.34 38.22
C MET A 258 -7.83 -15.99 37.81
N ALA A 259 -6.82 -16.48 38.52
CA ALA A 259 -5.42 -16.31 38.15
C ALA A 259 -5.10 -16.95 36.78
N GLY A 260 -5.63 -18.15 36.53
CA GLY A 260 -5.53 -18.81 35.22
C GLY A 260 -6.14 -17.98 34.08
N LYS A 261 -7.36 -17.44 34.29
CA LYS A 261 -8.01 -16.56 33.31
C LYS A 261 -7.24 -15.27 33.05
N LEU A 262 -6.64 -14.68 34.09
CA LEU A 262 -5.82 -13.48 33.94
C LEU A 262 -4.58 -13.75 33.08
N GLN A 263 -3.92 -14.89 33.30
CA GLN A 263 -2.77 -15.31 32.50
C GLN A 263 -3.16 -15.54 31.02
N GLU A 264 -4.30 -16.19 30.77
CA GLU A 264 -4.82 -16.37 29.41
C GLU A 264 -5.10 -15.03 28.71
N GLN A 265 -5.68 -14.05 29.42
CA GLN A 265 -5.90 -12.70 28.88
C GLN A 265 -4.58 -11.98 28.59
N GLN A 266 -3.59 -12.05 29.48
CA GLN A 266 -2.27 -11.45 29.25
C GLN A 266 -1.59 -12.04 28.01
N ASN A 267 -1.65 -13.36 27.83
CA ASN A 267 -1.13 -14.02 26.64
C ASN A 267 -1.84 -13.57 25.36
N LEU A 268 -3.16 -13.32 25.42
CA LEU A 268 -3.92 -12.82 24.28
C LEU A 268 -3.54 -11.37 23.94
N VAL A 269 -3.38 -10.51 24.94
CA VAL A 269 -2.92 -9.12 24.77
C VAL A 269 -1.53 -9.08 24.15
N ALA A 270 -0.60 -9.92 24.61
CA ALA A 270 0.74 -10.02 24.04
C ALA A 270 0.70 -10.40 22.54
N LYS A 271 -0.11 -11.40 22.17
CA LYS A 271 -0.32 -11.78 20.76
C LYS A 271 -0.92 -10.66 19.93
N TYR A 272 -1.85 -9.90 20.49
CA TYR A 272 -2.45 -8.75 19.80
C TYR A 272 -1.43 -7.63 19.59
N GLN A 273 -0.60 -7.32 20.60
CA GLN A 273 0.48 -6.33 20.49
C GLN A 273 1.51 -6.73 19.43
N GLU A 274 1.93 -8.00 19.41
CA GLU A 274 2.83 -8.54 18.38
C GLU A 274 2.24 -8.43 16.97
N SER A 275 0.98 -8.84 16.81
CA SER A 275 0.27 -8.72 15.52
C SER A 275 0.09 -7.27 15.09
N SER A 276 -0.18 -6.35 16.02
CA SER A 276 -0.32 -4.92 15.77
C SER A 276 1.00 -4.29 15.33
N LEU A 277 2.11 -4.68 15.97
CA LEU A 277 3.45 -4.23 15.60
C LEU A 277 3.82 -4.71 14.18
N CYS A 278 3.60 -5.99 13.88
CA CYS A 278 3.82 -6.55 12.54
C CYS A 278 2.97 -5.86 11.47
N GLY A 279 1.69 -5.59 11.77
CA GLY A 279 0.81 -4.82 10.88
C GLY A 279 1.34 -3.40 10.62
N THR A 280 1.82 -2.72 11.66
CA THR A 280 2.40 -1.37 11.54
C THR A 280 3.66 -1.39 10.66
N GLN A 281 4.58 -2.32 10.92
CA GLN A 281 5.80 -2.50 10.12
C GLN A 281 5.49 -2.79 8.64
N THR A 282 4.45 -3.58 8.37
CA THR A 282 4.00 -3.88 7.00
C THR A 282 3.47 -2.61 6.31
N ILE A 283 2.68 -1.80 7.02
CA ILE A 283 2.16 -0.53 6.49
C ILE A 283 3.32 0.43 6.20
N ASP A 284 4.30 0.55 7.10
CA ASP A 284 5.47 1.41 6.90
C ASP A 284 6.30 0.97 5.69
N ALA A 285 6.51 -0.33 5.50
CA ALA A 285 7.19 -0.88 4.33
C ALA A 285 6.44 -0.58 3.02
N MET A 286 5.10 -0.71 3.03
CA MET A 286 4.27 -0.35 1.88
C MET A 286 4.33 1.15 1.57
N GLN A 287 4.28 2.02 2.59
CA GLN A 287 4.38 3.46 2.42
C GLN A 287 5.75 3.87 1.84
N LEU A 288 6.83 3.23 2.30
CA LEU A 288 8.17 3.44 1.75
C LEU A 288 8.25 3.01 0.29
N SER A 289 7.71 1.83 -0.05
CA SER A 289 7.67 1.34 -1.43
C SER A 289 6.91 2.28 -2.36
N ILE A 290 5.74 2.77 -1.93
CA ILE A 290 4.96 3.78 -2.68
C ILE A 290 5.76 5.07 -2.85
N ALA A 291 6.43 5.56 -1.80
CA ALA A 291 7.25 6.77 -1.88
C ALA A 291 8.38 6.63 -2.91
N THR A 292 9.07 5.48 -2.92
CA THR A 292 10.12 5.16 -3.90
C THR A 292 9.57 5.12 -5.32
N LEU A 293 8.45 4.41 -5.56
CA LEU A 293 7.83 4.34 -6.88
C LEU A 293 7.38 5.71 -7.40
N VAL A 294 6.79 6.55 -6.54
CA VAL A 294 6.40 7.90 -6.91
C VAL A 294 7.63 8.75 -7.26
N SER A 295 8.71 8.64 -6.48
CA SER A 295 9.96 9.34 -6.77
C SER A 295 10.56 8.90 -8.12
N GLN A 296 10.56 7.60 -8.43
CA GLN A 296 11.05 7.07 -9.70
C GLN A 296 10.21 7.61 -10.87
N HIS A 297 8.89 7.52 -10.75
CA HIS A 297 7.99 8.04 -11.79
C HIS A 297 8.13 9.55 -11.98
N ASP A 298 8.34 10.33 -10.92
CA ASP A 298 8.62 11.76 -11.04
C ASP A 298 9.94 12.02 -11.77
N THR A 299 11.00 11.24 -11.49
CA THR A 299 12.27 11.36 -12.22
C THR A 299 12.14 10.99 -13.69
N GLU A 300 11.42 9.92 -14.02
CA GLU A 300 11.15 9.51 -15.41
C GLU A 300 10.33 10.57 -16.15
N ARG A 301 9.30 11.11 -15.49
CA ARG A 301 8.47 12.19 -16.03
C ARG A 301 9.30 13.44 -16.34
N HIS A 302 10.19 13.84 -15.43
CA HIS A 302 11.08 14.98 -15.64
C HIS A 302 12.08 14.72 -16.77
N ALA A 303 12.64 13.51 -16.87
CA ALA A 303 13.54 13.14 -17.97
C ALA A 303 12.83 13.19 -19.34
N MET A 304 11.62 12.63 -19.43
CA MET A 304 10.81 12.70 -20.66
C MET A 304 10.45 14.14 -21.03
N GLN A 305 10.08 14.96 -20.04
CA GLN A 305 9.80 16.37 -20.29
C GLN A 305 11.02 17.11 -20.84
N HIS A 306 12.20 16.89 -20.26
CA HIS A 306 13.45 17.46 -20.75
C HIS A 306 13.75 17.03 -22.20
N GLN A 307 13.56 15.74 -22.52
CA GLN A 307 13.77 15.23 -23.87
C GLN A 307 12.82 15.88 -24.89
N ILE A 308 11.55 16.10 -24.51
CA ILE A 308 10.57 16.81 -25.35
C ILE A 308 11.00 18.26 -25.56
N GLU A 309 11.44 18.95 -24.50
CA GLU A 309 11.93 20.33 -24.58
C GLU A 309 13.17 20.44 -25.48
N GLU A 310 14.14 19.52 -25.35
CA GLU A 310 15.32 19.45 -26.22
C GLU A 310 14.96 19.20 -27.68
N MET A 311 14.09 18.23 -27.96
CA MET A 311 13.61 17.96 -29.31
C MET A 311 12.86 19.16 -29.91
N SER A 312 12.02 19.81 -29.12
CA SER A 312 11.29 21.01 -29.54
C SER A 312 12.25 22.15 -29.89
N MET A 313 13.28 22.38 -29.05
CA MET A 313 14.30 23.38 -29.30
C MET A 313 15.15 23.06 -30.53
N ALA A 314 15.51 21.80 -30.74
CA ALA A 314 16.23 21.36 -31.93
C ALA A 314 15.38 21.56 -33.21
N SER A 315 14.09 21.24 -33.15
CA SER A 315 13.16 21.46 -34.26
C SER A 315 13.02 22.94 -34.61
N LEU A 316 12.86 23.81 -33.61
CA LEU A 316 12.76 25.26 -33.82
C LEU A 316 14.03 25.83 -34.46
N LYS A 317 15.22 25.39 -34.02
CA LYS A 317 16.50 25.81 -34.63
C LYS A 317 16.64 25.33 -36.07
N ALA A 318 16.21 24.10 -36.36
CA ALA A 318 16.22 23.58 -37.72
C ALA A 318 15.26 24.36 -38.63
N GLU A 319 14.07 24.71 -38.13
CA GLU A 319 13.09 25.52 -38.85
C GLU A 319 13.60 26.94 -39.11
N GLU A 320 14.24 27.57 -38.12
CA GLU A 320 14.90 28.88 -38.27
C GLU A 320 16.01 28.81 -39.33
N CYS A 321 16.87 27.80 -39.29
CA CYS A 321 17.92 27.60 -40.31
C CYS A 321 17.32 27.47 -41.72
N ASN A 322 16.31 26.60 -41.88
CA ASN A 322 15.62 26.41 -43.16
C ASN A 322 14.95 27.71 -43.64
N GLN A 323 14.39 28.50 -42.72
CA GLN A 323 13.79 29.79 -43.07
C GLN A 323 14.83 30.79 -43.54
N THR A 324 15.99 30.88 -42.87
CA THR A 324 17.10 31.74 -43.32
C THR A 324 17.64 31.32 -44.68
N GLU A 325 17.75 30.01 -44.96
CA GLU A 325 18.15 29.49 -46.27
C GLU A 325 17.12 29.81 -47.35
N ALA A 326 15.82 29.70 -47.04
CA ALA A 326 14.74 30.04 -47.95
C ALA A 326 14.70 31.55 -48.25
N GLU A 327 14.96 32.40 -47.26
CA GLU A 327 15.09 33.86 -47.41
C GLU A 327 16.30 34.21 -48.27
N ALA A 328 17.45 33.57 -48.06
CA ALA A 328 18.64 33.74 -48.89
C ALA A 328 18.40 33.31 -50.35
N CYS A 329 17.74 32.17 -50.56
CA CYS A 329 17.35 31.72 -51.91
C CYS A 329 16.39 32.70 -52.57
N ARG A 330 15.41 33.24 -51.83
CA ARG A 330 14.47 34.25 -52.33
C ARG A 330 15.20 35.54 -52.72
N ALA A 331 16.16 36.00 -51.92
CA ALA A 331 16.98 37.17 -52.25
C ALA A 331 17.78 36.94 -53.54
N ASN A 332 18.43 35.78 -53.68
CA ASN A 332 19.16 35.43 -54.91
C ASN A 332 18.25 35.39 -56.15
N LEU A 333 17.02 34.86 -56.01
CA LEU A 333 16.04 34.86 -57.11
C LEU A 333 15.67 36.28 -57.52
N VAL A 334 15.42 37.17 -56.55
CA VAL A 334 15.12 38.59 -56.84
C VAL A 334 16.29 39.27 -57.55
N ASP A 335 17.54 39.01 -57.11
CA ASP A 335 18.73 39.55 -57.78
C ASP A 335 18.87 39.03 -59.22
N MET A 336 18.60 37.74 -59.44
CA MET A 336 18.58 37.15 -60.79
C MET A 336 17.46 37.73 -61.66
N GLU A 337 16.27 37.96 -61.11
CA GLU A 337 15.15 38.60 -61.80
C GLU A 337 15.49 40.04 -62.20
N ASN A 338 16.16 40.79 -61.32
CA ASN A 338 16.63 42.14 -61.61
C ASN A 338 17.71 42.15 -62.72
N ASP A 339 18.71 41.26 -62.66
CA ASP A 339 19.73 41.13 -63.71
C ASP A 339 19.11 40.71 -65.06
N LEU A 340 18.10 39.82 -65.03
CA LEU A 340 17.35 39.45 -66.22
C LEU A 340 16.59 40.65 -66.79
N ALA A 341 15.94 41.45 -65.94
CA ALA A 341 15.23 42.66 -66.35
C ALA A 341 16.17 43.69 -66.99
N ASP A 342 17.35 43.93 -66.38
CA ASP A 342 18.39 44.83 -66.91
C ASP A 342 18.93 44.35 -68.25
N LYS A 343 19.24 43.05 -68.36
CA LYS A 343 19.66 42.43 -69.63
C LYS A 343 18.59 42.55 -70.70
N THR A 344 17.32 42.33 -70.34
CA THR A 344 16.18 42.47 -71.26
C THR A 344 16.03 43.92 -71.73
N ALA A 345 16.14 44.90 -70.83
CA ALA A 345 16.13 46.31 -71.19
C ALA A 345 17.28 46.68 -72.12
N ARG A 346 18.48 46.14 -71.87
CA ARG A 346 19.66 46.34 -72.73
C ARG A 346 19.50 45.71 -74.11
N ILE A 347 18.91 44.52 -74.20
CA ILE A 347 18.55 43.89 -75.48
C ILE A 347 17.58 44.81 -76.24
N GLY A 348 16.51 45.27 -75.58
CA GLY A 348 15.55 46.19 -76.21
C GLY A 348 16.18 47.50 -76.70
N TYR A 349 17.15 48.05 -75.95
CA TYR A 349 17.94 49.20 -76.40
C TYR A 349 18.79 48.89 -77.63
N LEU A 350 19.51 47.76 -77.63
CA LEU A 350 20.34 47.34 -78.76
C LEU A 350 19.49 47.06 -80.02
N GLU A 351 18.35 46.39 -79.89
CA GLU A 351 17.40 46.17 -80.98
C GLU A 351 16.83 47.48 -81.54
N SER A 352 16.56 48.46 -80.68
CA SER A 352 16.13 49.79 -81.11
C SER A 352 17.25 50.51 -81.87
N ARG A 353 18.49 50.40 -81.39
CA ARG A 353 19.67 50.98 -82.05
C ARG A 353 19.98 50.33 -83.38
N ILE A 354 19.82 49.01 -83.50
CA ILE A 354 19.94 48.28 -84.77
C ILE A 354 18.89 48.80 -85.75
N ARG A 355 17.62 48.91 -85.33
CA ARG A 355 16.56 49.47 -86.18
C ARG A 355 16.86 50.91 -86.62
N GLU A 356 17.39 51.77 -85.75
CA GLU A 356 17.84 53.11 -86.12
C GLU A 356 18.95 53.09 -87.18
N LEU A 357 19.94 52.20 -87.03
CA LEU A 357 21.04 52.04 -87.99
C LEU A 357 20.56 51.45 -89.32
N GLU A 358 19.62 50.51 -89.31
CA GLU A 358 18.98 49.97 -90.51
C GLU A 358 18.17 51.04 -91.25
N VAL A 359 17.43 51.89 -90.53
CA VAL A 359 16.70 53.03 -91.11
C VAL A 359 17.67 54.08 -91.65
N ALA A 360 18.77 54.37 -90.96
CA ALA A 360 19.80 55.28 -91.44
C ALA A 360 20.51 54.74 -92.70
N ALA A 361 20.83 53.45 -92.74
CA ALA A 361 21.39 52.78 -93.91
C ALA A 361 20.40 52.76 -95.08
N ALA A 362 19.11 52.55 -94.82
CA ALA A 362 18.05 52.66 -95.82
C ALA A 362 17.87 54.11 -96.34
N ALA A 363 18.09 55.13 -95.49
CA ALA A 363 18.06 56.53 -95.88
C ALA A 363 19.29 56.95 -96.72
N GLU A 364 20.48 56.38 -96.44
CA GLU A 364 21.67 56.55 -97.28
C GLU A 364 21.52 55.86 -98.66
N LEU A 365 20.86 54.69 -98.71
CA LEU A 365 20.47 54.04 -99.97
C LEU A 365 19.34 54.79 -100.69
N GLY A 366 18.46 55.48 -99.95
CA GLY A 366 17.33 56.26 -100.48
C GLY A 366 17.68 57.64 -101.05
N CYS A 367 18.83 58.21 -100.70
CA CYS A 367 19.29 59.51 -101.26
C CYS A 367 19.99 59.40 -102.62
N ARG A 368 20.07 58.21 -103.23
CA ARG A 368 20.71 58.03 -104.55
C ARG A 368 19.80 57.71 -105.73
N GLN A 369 18.49 57.54 -105.57
CA GLN A 369 17.61 57.32 -106.73
C GLN A 369 16.23 57.98 -106.57
N SER A 370 16.13 59.21 -107.08
CA SER A 370 14.87 59.74 -107.62
C SER A 370 14.67 59.23 -109.06
N ASN A 371 13.44 58.86 -109.40
CA ASN A 371 12.87 58.48 -110.70
C ASN A 371 13.00 57.00 -111.11
N HIS A 372 11.96 56.20 -110.85
CA HIS A 372 10.91 55.99 -111.85
C HIS A 372 9.69 55.23 -111.28
N ARG A 373 8.54 55.72 -111.72
CA ARG A 373 7.19 55.17 -111.60
C ARG A 373 6.97 54.18 -112.75
N ILE A 374 6.38 53.00 -112.48
CA ILE A 374 5.38 52.30 -113.31
C ILE A 374 4.67 51.26 -112.42
N ALA A 375 3.36 51.12 -112.69
CA ALA A 375 2.34 50.45 -111.91
C ALA A 375 2.00 49.03 -112.42
N ASN A 376 1.23 48.32 -111.58
CA ASN A 376 0.46 47.09 -111.78
C ASN A 376 1.30 45.80 -111.90
N GLU A 377 1.00 44.70 -111.19
CA GLU A 377 -0.31 44.11 -110.93
C GLU A 377 -0.49 43.51 -109.53
N SER A 378 -1.76 43.40 -109.15
CA SER A 378 -2.34 42.76 -107.97
C SER A 378 -2.17 41.22 -108.00
N PRO A 379 -2.27 40.52 -106.86
CA PRO A 379 -3.61 40.03 -106.48
C PRO A 379 -3.98 40.35 -105.04
N MET A 380 -5.28 40.54 -104.87
CA MET A 380 -5.97 40.90 -103.64
C MET A 380 -6.54 39.62 -102.95
N PRO A 381 -7.38 39.71 -101.91
CA PRO A 381 -7.06 39.47 -100.51
C PRO A 381 -7.75 38.21 -99.94
N THR A 382 -7.36 37.78 -98.73
CA THR A 382 -8.25 36.95 -97.91
C THR A 382 -8.28 37.46 -96.47
N SER A 383 -9.25 38.35 -96.25
CA SER A 383 -10.09 38.55 -95.06
C SER A 383 -9.58 38.14 -93.66
N MET A 384 -9.54 39.13 -92.76
CA MET A 384 -10.02 38.99 -91.37
C MET A 384 -11.56 39.15 -91.34
N PRO A 385 -12.25 38.58 -90.35
CA PRO A 385 -12.91 39.44 -89.37
C PRO A 385 -12.70 38.94 -87.93
N THR A 386 -12.23 39.80 -87.02
CA THR A 386 -13.03 40.64 -86.10
C THR A 386 -13.56 39.88 -84.88
N SER A 387 -13.07 40.27 -83.70
CA SER A 387 -13.86 40.73 -82.55
C SER A 387 -13.32 40.20 -81.22
N THR A 388 -12.72 41.12 -80.47
CA THR A 388 -13.04 41.42 -79.06
C THR A 388 -13.87 40.38 -78.31
N HIS A 389 -13.25 39.72 -77.33
CA HIS A 389 -13.76 39.68 -75.96
C HIS A 389 -12.65 39.30 -74.99
N LEU A 390 -12.28 40.26 -74.13
CA LEU A 390 -11.75 39.97 -72.79
C LEU A 390 -12.74 39.05 -72.05
N PRO A 391 -12.24 38.19 -71.15
CA PRO A 391 -12.81 38.19 -69.81
C PRO A 391 -11.73 38.25 -68.72
N PRO A 392 -12.14 38.61 -67.49
CA PRO A 392 -11.28 39.26 -66.52
C PRO A 392 -10.59 38.27 -65.58
N VAL A 393 -9.53 38.79 -64.98
CA VAL A 393 -9.02 38.42 -63.66
C VAL A 393 -10.17 38.41 -62.63
N ALA A 394 -10.34 37.29 -61.91
CA ALA A 394 -10.89 37.22 -60.55
C ALA A 394 -10.57 35.83 -59.92
N PRO A 395 -10.63 35.68 -58.59
CA PRO A 395 -9.61 35.03 -57.75
C PRO A 395 -9.85 33.54 -57.49
N PRO A 396 -8.89 32.81 -56.86
CA PRO A 396 -9.12 31.44 -56.45
C PRO A 396 -10.07 31.40 -55.24
N SER A 397 -11.28 30.86 -55.45
CA SER A 397 -12.17 30.46 -54.36
C SER A 397 -11.83 29.03 -53.91
N GLN A 398 -11.62 28.95 -52.61
CA GLN A 398 -11.37 27.77 -51.78
C GLN A 398 -12.52 26.76 -51.82
N ALA A 399 -12.19 25.47 -51.79
CA ALA A 399 -12.99 24.42 -51.14
C ALA A 399 -12.17 23.12 -51.00
N ILE A 400 -11.34 23.03 -49.95
CA ILE A 400 -11.01 21.73 -49.34
C ILE A 400 -11.43 21.80 -47.87
N ALA A 401 -12.23 20.81 -47.50
CA ALA A 401 -12.89 20.67 -46.23
C ALA A 401 -11.91 20.73 -45.05
N SER A 402 -12.12 21.69 -44.15
CA SER A 402 -11.57 21.68 -42.79
C SER A 402 -12.61 21.09 -41.84
N ALA A 403 -12.25 20.02 -41.14
CA ALA A 403 -12.97 19.52 -39.97
C ALA A 403 -12.57 20.35 -38.72
N PRO A 404 -13.41 20.41 -37.67
CA PRO A 404 -13.52 21.59 -36.82
C PRO A 404 -12.57 21.57 -35.62
N SER A 405 -11.80 22.64 -35.46
CA SER A 405 -11.19 23.05 -34.20
C SER A 405 -12.22 23.76 -33.32
N LYS A 406 -12.39 23.32 -32.07
CA LYS A 406 -13.09 24.06 -31.01
C LYS A 406 -12.12 25.00 -30.27
N PRO A 407 -12.64 26.03 -29.56
CA PRO A 407 -12.02 27.35 -29.57
C PRO A 407 -10.95 27.54 -28.49
N SER A 408 -9.91 28.25 -28.88
CA SER A 408 -9.01 28.98 -27.99
C SER A 408 -9.71 30.28 -27.54
N ILE A 409 -9.76 30.49 -26.23
CA ILE A 409 -10.12 31.77 -25.62
C ILE A 409 -8.86 32.31 -24.93
N SER A 410 -8.52 33.54 -25.26
CA SER A 410 -7.59 34.44 -24.55
C SER A 410 -7.95 35.87 -25.01
N PRO A 411 -7.53 36.96 -24.34
CA PRO A 411 -7.04 37.15 -22.97
C PRO A 411 -7.60 38.44 -22.29
N SER A 412 -7.23 38.68 -21.02
CA SER A 412 -7.08 40.00 -20.32
C SER A 412 -6.94 39.70 -18.81
N ASN A 413 -6.09 40.29 -17.98
CA ASN A 413 -5.08 41.36 -18.04
C ASN A 413 -4.14 41.18 -16.82
N VAL A 414 -2.83 41.39 -17.01
CA VAL A 414 -1.94 42.33 -16.28
C VAL A 414 -2.29 42.61 -14.80
N ILE A 415 -1.43 42.43 -13.79
CA ILE A 415 -0.29 43.30 -13.41
C ILE A 415 0.54 42.65 -12.26
N ALA A 416 1.88 42.76 -12.38
CA ALA A 416 2.96 42.85 -11.36
C ALA A 416 3.22 41.66 -10.40
N ASP A 417 4.45 41.27 -10.05
CA ASP A 417 5.74 41.98 -9.97
C ASP A 417 6.94 41.03 -10.12
N GLU A 418 8.09 41.59 -10.49
CA GLU A 418 9.41 40.98 -10.66
C GLU A 418 10.18 40.66 -9.34
N PRO A 419 11.29 39.88 -9.41
CA PRO A 419 12.17 39.43 -8.29
C PRO A 419 13.32 40.46 -8.04
N PRO A 420 14.26 40.39 -7.04
CA PRO A 420 15.19 39.27 -6.69
C PRO A 420 15.53 39.18 -5.17
N ASP A 421 16.25 38.18 -4.63
CA ASP A 421 17.71 38.11 -4.62
C ASP A 421 18.22 36.78 -4.03
N ALA A 422 19.40 36.38 -4.52
CA ALA A 422 20.15 35.21 -4.10
C ALA A 422 20.89 35.44 -2.77
N ALA A 423 20.91 34.43 -1.89
CA ALA A 423 21.98 34.27 -0.91
C ALA A 423 22.23 32.79 -0.59
N SER A 424 23.47 32.39 -0.78
CA SER A 424 24.04 31.06 -0.60
C SER A 424 24.19 30.65 0.87
N LEU A 425 23.78 29.40 1.18
CA LEU A 425 24.26 28.48 2.24
C LEU A 425 24.03 28.89 3.73
N PRO A 426 23.93 27.95 4.72
CA PRO A 426 24.40 26.55 4.69
C PRO A 426 23.37 25.49 5.13
N ILE A 427 23.70 24.24 4.83
CA ILE A 427 23.11 23.03 5.41
C ILE A 427 23.38 23.02 6.93
N PRO A 428 22.37 22.99 7.81
CA PRO A 428 22.55 22.45 9.14
C PRO A 428 22.34 20.95 9.05
N HIS A 429 23.42 20.19 9.22
CA HIS A 429 23.34 18.85 9.79
C HIS A 429 22.79 19.02 11.22
N GLU A 430 21.48 19.10 11.37
CA GLU A 430 20.86 18.84 12.67
C GLU A 430 20.74 17.33 12.81
N SER A 431 21.56 16.79 13.72
CA SER A 431 21.33 15.48 14.29
C SER A 431 19.86 15.39 14.68
N VAL A 432 19.17 14.35 14.21
CA VAL A 432 17.83 14.00 14.68
C VAL A 432 17.96 13.73 16.18
N ALA A 433 17.77 14.78 16.99
CA ALA A 433 17.50 14.63 18.40
C ALA A 433 16.29 13.71 18.47
N ALA A 434 16.44 12.57 19.13
CA ALA A 434 15.34 11.68 19.44
C ALA A 434 14.28 12.51 20.17
N VAL A 435 13.28 12.99 19.43
CA VAL A 435 12.13 13.71 19.98
C VAL A 435 11.45 12.70 20.88
N VAL A 436 11.63 12.90 22.19
CA VAL A 436 11.02 12.10 23.25
C VAL A 436 9.53 12.00 22.94
N ILE A 437 9.12 10.80 22.56
CA ILE A 437 7.73 10.48 22.28
C ILE A 437 7.00 10.57 23.63
N PRO A 438 5.99 11.43 23.80
CA PRO A 438 5.25 11.48 25.05
C PRO A 438 4.56 10.13 25.29
N ASP A 439 4.82 9.51 26.45
CA ASP A 439 4.25 8.22 26.89
C ASP A 439 2.75 8.28 27.21
N VAL A 440 2.03 9.33 26.81
CA VAL A 440 0.60 9.51 27.09
C VAL A 440 -0.11 10.23 25.94
N CYS A 441 -1.36 9.86 25.67
CA CYS A 441 -2.19 10.61 24.75
C CYS A 441 -2.48 12.01 25.33
N LEU A 442 -2.08 13.07 24.65
CA LEU A 442 -2.23 14.43 25.18
C LEU A 442 -3.68 14.94 25.25
N ALA A 443 -4.63 14.22 24.64
CA ALA A 443 -6.04 14.55 24.71
C ALA A 443 -6.73 13.91 25.93
N CYS A 444 -6.55 12.61 26.19
CA CYS A 444 -7.18 11.92 27.31
C CYS A 444 -6.25 11.70 28.53
N ARG A 445 -4.95 11.96 28.40
CA ARG A 445 -3.90 11.71 29.40
C ARG A 445 -3.78 10.26 29.87
N GLU A 446 -4.33 9.32 29.10
CA GLU A 446 -4.20 7.89 29.34
C GLU A 446 -2.93 7.33 28.69
N GLU A 447 -2.46 6.19 29.24
CA GLU A 447 -1.36 5.42 28.67
C GLU A 447 -1.62 5.04 27.21
N PRO A 448 -0.57 4.86 26.40
CA PRO A 448 -0.72 4.60 24.98
C PRO A 448 -1.17 3.15 24.82
N PHE A 449 -2.47 2.96 24.60
CA PHE A 449 -3.03 1.64 24.30
C PHE A 449 -3.68 1.62 22.92
N GLY A 450 -3.33 0.62 22.12
CA GLY A 450 -3.83 0.47 20.74
C GLY A 450 -3.17 1.41 19.72
N PHE A 451 -3.88 1.67 18.62
CA PHE A 451 -3.36 2.44 17.48
C PHE A 451 -3.37 3.95 17.77
N MET A 452 -2.19 4.56 17.78
CA MET A 452 -2.01 6.00 17.94
C MET A 452 -1.71 6.68 16.60
N VAL A 453 -2.25 7.89 16.42
CA VAL A 453 -2.04 8.74 15.24
C VAL A 453 -1.27 9.99 15.63
N ARG A 454 -0.46 10.51 14.69
CA ARG A 454 0.26 11.77 14.87
C ARG A 454 -0.52 12.93 14.26
N CYS A 455 -0.61 14.03 15.00
CA CYS A 455 -1.12 15.27 14.44
C CYS A 455 -0.17 15.80 13.35
N GLN A 456 -0.68 16.12 12.17
CA GLN A 456 0.13 16.58 11.04
C GLN A 456 0.84 17.91 11.32
N LYS A 457 0.19 18.82 12.07
CA LYS A 457 0.72 20.15 12.42
C LYS A 457 1.77 20.07 13.55
N CYS A 458 1.37 19.72 14.78
CA CYS A 458 2.28 19.69 15.94
C CYS A 458 3.10 18.40 16.12
N LYS A 459 2.91 17.36 15.29
CA LYS A 459 3.61 16.05 15.36
C LYS A 459 3.42 15.24 16.67
N GLN A 460 2.60 15.71 17.59
CA GLN A 460 2.27 14.99 18.82
C GLN A 460 1.38 13.77 18.57
N GLN A 461 1.46 12.78 19.46
CA GLN A 461 0.74 11.51 19.37
C GLN A 461 -0.57 11.54 20.16
N PHE A 462 -1.61 10.94 19.57
CA PHE A 462 -2.95 10.87 20.14
C PHE A 462 -3.60 9.51 19.82
N HIS A 463 -4.53 9.04 20.63
CA HIS A 463 -5.40 7.93 20.23
C HIS A 463 -6.24 8.32 19.01
N ALA A 464 -6.44 7.39 18.07
CA ALA A 464 -7.21 7.67 16.86
C ALA A 464 -8.63 8.21 17.12
N GLY A 465 -9.27 7.80 18.23
CA GLY A 465 -10.56 8.32 18.67
C GLY A 465 -10.53 9.68 19.37
N CYS A 466 -9.36 10.13 19.82
CA CYS A 466 -9.17 11.41 20.50
C CYS A 466 -8.86 12.58 19.53
N VAL A 467 -8.78 12.30 18.23
CA VAL A 467 -8.46 13.29 17.19
C VAL A 467 -9.48 13.20 16.09
N ARG A 468 -10.01 14.34 15.65
CA ARG A 468 -10.95 14.39 14.54
C ARG A 468 -10.19 14.17 13.23
N SER A 469 -10.62 13.19 12.44
CA SER A 469 -10.11 13.00 11.09
C SER A 469 -10.78 14.01 10.15
N LYS A 470 -9.99 14.73 9.36
CA LYS A 470 -10.51 15.62 8.32
C LYS A 470 -10.07 15.08 6.97
N ARG A 471 -11.01 14.94 6.04
CA ARG A 471 -10.68 14.70 4.63
C ARG A 471 -10.12 15.99 4.04
N GLN A 472 -8.84 16.27 4.26
CA GLN A 472 -8.17 17.26 3.42
C GLN A 472 -7.93 16.62 2.04
N LYS A 473 -8.31 17.34 0.99
CA LYS A 473 -7.82 17.05 -0.37
C LYS A 473 -6.31 17.32 -0.39
N THR A 474 -5.53 16.35 0.04
CA THR A 474 -4.13 16.27 -0.36
C THR A 474 -4.10 15.99 -1.86
N SER A 475 -3.08 16.48 -2.58
CA SER A 475 -2.91 16.22 -4.03
C SER A 475 -2.93 14.73 -4.39
N ARG A 476 -2.73 13.85 -3.41
CA ARG A 476 -2.91 12.40 -3.50
C ARG A 476 -4.31 12.01 -3.01
N VAL A 477 -5.09 11.40 -3.90
CA VAL A 477 -6.41 10.83 -3.59
C VAL A 477 -6.24 9.68 -2.58
N GLY A 478 -6.88 9.78 -1.41
CA GLY A 478 -6.97 8.68 -0.44
C GLY A 478 -6.13 8.78 0.84
N CYS A 479 -5.31 9.83 1.02
CA CYS A 479 -4.59 10.04 2.27
C CYS A 479 -5.46 10.76 3.32
N TYR A 480 -5.60 10.15 4.52
CA TYR A 480 -6.25 10.78 5.66
C TYR A 480 -5.19 11.45 6.54
N VAL A 481 -5.39 12.73 6.86
CA VAL A 481 -4.54 13.48 7.78
C VAL A 481 -5.30 13.80 9.05
N PHE A 482 -4.63 13.57 10.18
CA PHE A 482 -5.17 13.80 11.52
C PHE A 482 -4.61 15.12 12.05
N VAL A 483 -5.46 15.97 12.59
CA VAL A 483 -5.08 17.25 13.20
C VAL A 483 -5.71 17.30 14.58
N CYS A 484 -4.91 17.61 15.61
CA CYS A 484 -5.43 17.76 16.97
C CYS A 484 -6.28 19.02 17.11
N GLU A 485 -7.22 18.98 18.04
CA GLU A 485 -8.18 20.07 18.28
C GLU A 485 -7.50 21.44 18.54
N PRO A 486 -6.38 21.55 19.28
CA PRO A 486 -5.63 22.81 19.41
C PRO A 486 -5.06 23.32 18.08
N CYS A 487 -4.57 22.41 17.24
CA CYS A 487 -4.06 22.73 15.91
C CYS A 487 -5.17 22.94 14.87
N GLU A 488 -6.42 22.59 15.19
CA GLU A 488 -7.58 22.88 14.34
C GLU A 488 -8.16 24.26 14.65
N ALA A 489 -8.09 24.71 15.91
CA ALA A 489 -8.53 26.04 16.33
C ALA A 489 -7.57 27.19 15.92
N THR A 490 -6.46 26.85 15.26
CA THR A 490 -5.42 27.76 14.73
C THR A 490 -5.29 27.61 13.23
#